data_AF-A0A1Y6BJZ6-F1
#
_entry.id   AF-A0A1Y6BJZ6-F1
#
_cell.length_a   1.000
_cell.length_b   1.000
_cell.length_c   1.000
_cell.angle_alpha   90.00
_cell.angle_beta   90.00
_cell.angle_gamma   90.00
#
_symmetry.space_group_name_H-M   'P 1'
#
loop_
_entity.id
_entity.type
_entity.pdbx_description
1 polymer ?
#
loop_
_entity_poly.entity_id
_entity_poly.type
_entity_poly.pdbx_seq_one_letter_code
_entity_poly.pdbx_strand_id
1 'polypeptide(L)'
;MKKILACLMLVSQSLTGQTFDDLIDYQSLDHTIELTHFRAGNHDSSGLNEYYFQASLYALAVLKEDRKKDFSERRKVMRDLGEFGDIQLKTLAFWKKANPVPQIDVQGEDIRSLASEAMRTFEISESQVAILARIQLNERNKRFFILGEDTVIGATTYYIIPESLPHKPIIENNTIEIVDKLGTHVKLMTKFDLLDPKKKRKK
;
A
#
# COMPACT_ATOMS: atom_id res chain seq x y z
N MET A 1 45.09 -47.45 -39.88
CA MET A 1 44.49 -46.09 -39.73
C MET A 1 42.98 -46.25 -39.52
N LYS A 2 42.52 -46.25 -38.27
CA LYS A 2 41.09 -46.34 -37.89
C LYS A 2 40.69 -44.99 -37.31
N LYS A 3 39.85 -44.23 -38.00
CA LYS A 3 39.30 -42.96 -37.52
C LYS A 3 38.13 -43.26 -36.59
N ILE A 4 38.23 -42.81 -35.35
CA ILE A 4 37.20 -42.90 -34.32
C ILE A 4 36.09 -41.92 -34.70
N LEU A 5 34.89 -42.47 -34.89
CA LEU A 5 33.66 -41.73 -35.14
C LEU A 5 33.21 -41.11 -33.81
N ALA A 6 33.49 -39.82 -33.61
CA ALA A 6 32.97 -39.08 -32.48
C ALA A 6 31.48 -38.82 -32.70
N CYS A 7 30.65 -39.55 -31.97
CA CYS A 7 29.21 -39.36 -31.92
C CYS A 7 28.92 -38.04 -31.20
N LEU A 8 28.54 -37.02 -31.98
CA LEU A 8 28.15 -35.70 -31.50
C LEU A 8 26.78 -35.83 -30.80
N MET A 9 26.79 -36.04 -29.48
CA MET A 9 25.58 -35.89 -28.68
C MET A 9 25.24 -34.39 -28.57
N LEU A 10 24.49 -33.89 -29.54
CA LEU A 10 23.72 -32.67 -29.37
C LEU A 10 22.57 -33.00 -28.41
N VAL A 11 22.83 -32.75 -27.13
CA VAL A 11 21.80 -32.66 -26.09
C VAL A 11 20.87 -31.53 -26.52
N SER A 12 19.73 -31.91 -27.09
CA SER A 12 18.55 -31.07 -27.19
C SER A 12 18.15 -30.67 -25.78
N GLN A 13 18.65 -29.52 -25.32
CA GLN A 13 18.07 -28.84 -24.17
C GLN A 13 16.70 -28.34 -24.61
N SER A 14 15.70 -29.15 -24.28
CA SER A 14 14.31 -28.77 -24.28
C SER A 14 14.14 -27.54 -23.39
N LEU A 15 13.86 -26.38 -24.01
CA LEU A 15 13.20 -25.25 -23.34
C LEU A 15 11.81 -25.73 -22.90
N THR A 16 11.75 -26.46 -21.79
CA THR A 16 10.51 -26.78 -21.10
C THR A 16 10.21 -25.65 -20.12
N GLY A 17 9.19 -24.86 -20.46
CA GLY A 17 8.27 -24.26 -19.51
C GLY A 17 8.85 -23.17 -18.60
N GLN A 18 9.01 -21.96 -19.12
CA GLN A 18 8.67 -20.79 -18.31
C GLN A 18 7.14 -20.84 -18.12
N THR A 19 6.72 -21.34 -16.97
CA THR A 19 5.33 -21.29 -16.52
C THR A 19 4.92 -19.83 -16.41
N PHE A 20 4.01 -19.40 -17.29
CA PHE A 20 3.35 -18.09 -17.23
C PHE A 20 2.41 -17.94 -16.00
N ASP A 21 2.33 -18.95 -15.13
CA ASP A 21 1.50 -18.98 -13.92
C ASP A 21 2.01 -18.09 -12.76
N ASP A 22 3.18 -17.46 -12.91
CA ASP A 22 3.83 -16.65 -11.85
C ASP A 22 3.73 -15.12 -12.04
N LEU A 23 3.07 -14.63 -13.11
CA LEU A 23 2.92 -13.19 -13.32
C LEU A 23 1.79 -12.62 -12.44
N ILE A 24 2.05 -11.48 -11.82
CA ILE A 24 1.06 -10.80 -10.99
C ILE A 24 0.00 -10.15 -11.89
N ASP A 25 -1.28 -10.51 -11.69
CA ASP A 25 -2.41 -9.80 -12.30
C ASP A 25 -2.66 -8.49 -11.54
N TYR A 26 -2.02 -7.41 -11.98
CA TYR A 26 -2.17 -6.10 -11.34
C TYR A 26 -3.58 -5.52 -11.46
N GLN A 27 -4.37 -5.88 -12.48
CA GLN A 27 -5.74 -5.37 -12.62
C GLN A 27 -6.65 -5.89 -11.50
N SER A 28 -6.33 -7.06 -10.95
CA SER A 28 -7.04 -7.60 -9.78
C SER A 28 -6.80 -6.81 -8.48
N LEU A 29 -5.82 -5.90 -8.47
CA LEU A 29 -5.39 -5.16 -7.29
C LEU A 29 -6.06 -3.80 -7.15
N ASP A 30 -6.97 -3.42 -8.04
CA ASP A 30 -7.79 -2.21 -7.89
C ASP A 30 -8.57 -2.28 -6.57
N HIS A 31 -8.41 -1.27 -5.73
CA HIS A 31 -9.11 -1.19 -4.45
C HIS A 31 -9.31 0.24 -3.98
N THR A 32 -10.25 0.43 -3.07
CA THR A 32 -10.51 1.70 -2.41
C THR A 32 -10.17 1.59 -0.93
N ILE A 33 -9.59 2.65 -0.37
CA ILE A 33 -9.44 2.80 1.07
C ILE A 33 -10.49 3.79 1.56
N GLU A 34 -11.37 3.35 2.46
CA GLU A 34 -12.50 4.13 2.95
C GLU A 34 -12.39 4.42 4.45
N LEU A 35 -12.69 5.65 4.86
CA LEU A 35 -12.89 5.97 6.26
C LEU A 35 -14.27 5.53 6.75
N THR A 36 -14.30 4.50 7.59
CA THR A 36 -15.56 3.97 8.12
C THR A 36 -15.98 4.64 9.42
N HIS A 37 -15.02 4.90 10.31
CA HIS A 37 -15.25 5.44 11.64
C HIS A 37 -14.13 6.37 12.07
N PHE A 38 -14.51 7.47 12.71
CA PHE A 38 -13.58 8.44 13.28
C PHE A 38 -14.05 8.92 14.65
N ARG A 39 -13.10 9.04 15.58
CA ARG A 39 -13.24 9.67 16.89
C ARG A 39 -12.04 10.56 17.17
N ALA A 40 -12.27 11.79 17.62
CA ALA A 40 -11.23 12.70 18.09
C ALA A 40 -10.88 12.38 19.56
N GLY A 41 -9.59 12.35 19.89
CA GLY A 41 -9.11 12.07 21.25
C GLY A 41 -8.85 13.30 22.10
N ASN A 42 -8.29 14.35 21.50
CA ASN A 42 -7.76 15.49 22.22
C ASN A 42 -8.78 16.63 22.37
N HIS A 43 -8.50 17.48 23.36
CA HIS A 43 -9.15 18.76 23.53
C HIS A 43 -8.31 19.88 22.92
N ASP A 44 -8.73 20.39 21.76
CA ASP A 44 -8.16 21.61 21.18
C ASP A 44 -8.82 22.84 21.82
N SER A 45 -8.02 23.86 22.13
CA SER A 45 -8.44 25.12 22.74
C SER A 45 -9.46 25.92 21.92
N SER A 46 -9.48 25.73 20.60
CA SER A 46 -10.47 26.31 19.67
C SER A 46 -11.80 25.57 19.68
N GLY A 47 -11.86 24.37 20.27
CA GLY A 47 -13.05 23.51 20.30
C GLY A 47 -13.32 22.73 19.01
N LEU A 48 -12.47 22.87 17.99
CA LEU A 48 -12.53 22.16 16.72
C LEU A 48 -11.19 21.48 16.44
N ASN A 49 -11.19 20.27 15.92
CA ASN A 49 -10.05 19.56 15.36
C ASN A 49 -10.23 19.39 13.86
N GLU A 50 -9.15 19.57 13.11
CA GLU A 50 -9.14 19.40 11.66
C GLU A 50 -8.14 18.32 11.31
N TYR A 51 -8.57 17.29 10.61
CA TYR A 51 -7.73 16.15 10.24
C TYR A 51 -7.78 15.89 8.75
N TYR A 52 -6.72 15.29 8.23
CA TYR A 52 -6.68 14.73 6.89
C TYR A 52 -5.78 13.49 6.87
N PHE A 53 -5.95 12.67 5.85
CA PHE A 53 -5.10 11.51 5.61
C PHE A 53 -4.17 11.77 4.44
N GLN A 54 -2.94 11.26 4.54
CA GLN A 54 -2.02 11.16 3.42
C GLN A 54 -1.75 9.68 3.14
N ALA A 55 -1.91 9.28 1.88
CA ALA A 55 -1.70 7.89 1.46
C ALA A 55 -0.50 7.80 0.51
N SER A 56 0.32 6.78 0.69
CA SER A 56 1.46 6.54 -0.19
C SER A 56 1.70 5.04 -0.38
N LEU A 57 2.19 4.68 -1.56
CA LEU A 57 2.65 3.34 -1.87
C LEU A 57 4.17 3.29 -1.83
N TYR A 58 4.70 2.16 -1.35
CA TYR A 58 6.12 1.88 -1.32
C TYR A 58 6.39 0.54 -1.98
N ALA A 59 7.30 0.53 -2.97
CA ALA A 59 7.92 -0.69 -3.44
C ALA A 59 9.24 -0.93 -2.70
N LEU A 60 9.34 -2.08 -2.05
CA LEU A 60 10.48 -2.49 -1.25
C LEU A 60 11.25 -3.59 -1.97
N ALA A 61 12.58 -3.47 -2.03
CA ALA A 61 13.43 -4.55 -2.47
C ALA A 61 13.47 -5.67 -1.41
N VAL A 62 13.17 -6.89 -1.82
CA VAL A 62 13.12 -8.06 -0.94
C VAL A 62 14.47 -8.80 -1.02
N LEU A 63 15.50 -8.15 -0.51
CA LEU A 63 16.87 -8.67 -0.49
C LEU A 63 17.25 -9.10 0.92
N LYS A 64 18.06 -10.17 1.05
CA LYS A 64 18.43 -10.75 2.36
C LYS A 64 19.06 -9.73 3.31
N GLU A 65 19.83 -8.79 2.76
CA GLU A 65 20.51 -7.71 3.48
C GLU A 65 19.55 -6.62 4.00
N ASP A 66 18.42 -6.42 3.34
CA ASP A 66 17.50 -5.30 3.63
C ASP A 66 16.29 -5.73 4.47
N ARG A 67 15.92 -7.01 4.46
CA ARG A 67 14.76 -7.53 5.21
C ARG A 67 14.82 -7.28 6.72
N LYS A 68 16.03 -7.13 7.28
CA LYS A 68 16.23 -6.89 8.72
C LYS A 68 16.39 -5.41 9.08
N LYS A 69 16.49 -4.53 8.08
CA LYS A 69 16.66 -3.09 8.31
C LYS A 69 15.31 -2.46 8.63
N ASP A 70 15.36 -1.40 9.42
CA ASP A 70 14.18 -0.59 9.68
C ASP A 70 13.66 0.05 8.40
N PHE A 71 12.34 0.27 8.34
CA PHE A 71 11.66 0.78 7.15
C PHE A 71 12.31 2.05 6.56
N SER A 72 12.80 2.95 7.42
CA SER A 72 13.52 4.18 7.03
C SER A 72 14.81 3.91 6.24
N GLU A 73 15.55 2.86 6.58
CA GLU A 73 16.85 2.50 6.00
C GLU A 73 16.73 1.56 4.79
N ARG A 74 15.53 1.03 4.52
CA ARG A 74 15.30 0.14 3.39
C ARG A 74 15.34 0.88 2.06
N ARG A 75 15.91 0.21 1.06
CA ARG A 75 15.78 0.56 -0.36
C ARG A 75 14.32 0.49 -0.76
N LYS A 76 13.78 1.65 -1.11
CA LYS A 76 12.36 1.81 -1.44
C LYS A 76 12.17 2.87 -2.51
N VAL A 77 11.19 2.62 -3.38
CA VAL A 77 10.61 3.64 -4.26
C VAL A 77 9.26 4.01 -3.68
N MET A 78 8.92 5.30 -3.69
CA MET A 78 7.66 5.81 -3.14
C MET A 78 6.82 6.43 -4.25
N ARG A 79 5.52 6.20 -4.19
CA ARG A 79 4.52 6.94 -4.95
C ARG A 79 3.53 7.58 -4.00
N ASP A 80 3.39 8.89 -4.08
CA ASP A 80 2.36 9.61 -3.35
C ASP A 80 1.01 9.41 -4.05
N LEU A 81 -0.01 9.03 -3.30
CA LEU A 81 -1.39 8.93 -3.79
C LEU A 81 -2.17 10.23 -3.50
N GLY A 82 -1.65 11.08 -2.61
CA GLY A 82 -2.23 12.35 -2.24
C GLY A 82 -2.97 12.34 -0.91
N GLU A 83 -3.67 13.44 -0.66
CA GLU A 83 -4.46 13.67 0.55
C GLU A 83 -5.93 13.31 0.33
N PHE A 84 -6.57 12.77 1.37
CA PHE A 84 -8.01 12.55 1.37
C PHE A 84 -8.61 12.71 2.78
N GLY A 85 -9.92 12.92 2.82
CA GLY A 85 -10.68 12.96 4.08
C GLY A 85 -10.36 14.16 4.96
N ASP A 86 -10.65 15.36 4.44
CA ASP A 86 -10.74 16.57 5.24
C ASP A 86 -11.91 16.48 6.23
N ILE A 87 -11.57 16.32 7.50
CA ILE A 87 -12.52 16.05 8.59
C ILE A 87 -12.42 17.16 9.61
N GLN A 88 -13.55 17.81 9.86
CA GLN A 88 -13.68 18.77 10.94
C GLN A 88 -14.57 18.19 12.04
N LEU A 89 -14.05 18.10 13.25
CA LEU A 89 -14.77 17.57 14.40
C LEU A 89 -14.72 18.51 15.57
N LYS A 90 -15.82 18.60 16.30
CA LYS A 90 -15.80 19.22 17.63
C LYS A 90 -14.95 18.36 18.56
N THR A 91 -14.18 19.01 19.40
CA THR A 91 -13.42 18.40 20.48
C THR A 91 -14.26 17.37 21.26
N LEU A 92 -13.69 16.20 21.58
CA LEU A 92 -14.34 15.10 22.31
C LEU A 92 -15.62 14.54 21.66
N ALA A 93 -15.84 14.75 20.35
CA ALA A 93 -16.98 14.17 19.66
C ALA A 93 -16.95 12.63 19.72
N PHE A 94 -18.11 12.04 20.04
CA PHE A 94 -18.35 10.60 19.91
C PHE A 94 -18.21 10.13 18.47
N TRP A 95 -18.05 8.81 18.30
CA TRP A 95 -17.96 8.13 17.02
C TRP A 95 -18.92 8.70 15.98
N LYS A 96 -18.38 9.20 14.88
CA LYS A 96 -19.16 9.56 13.70
C LYS A 96 -18.82 8.61 12.56
N LYS A 97 -19.87 8.06 11.95
CA LYS A 97 -19.77 7.45 10.63
C LYS A 97 -19.58 8.59 9.63
N ALA A 98 -18.55 8.51 8.80
CA ALA A 98 -18.27 9.55 7.82
C ALA A 98 -19.34 9.53 6.71
N ASN A 99 -19.90 10.69 6.35
CA ASN A 99 -20.89 10.83 5.28
C ASN A 99 -20.77 12.21 4.59
N PRO A 100 -20.41 12.29 3.29
CA PRO A 100 -19.99 11.17 2.43
C PRO A 100 -18.76 10.48 3.02
N VAL A 101 -18.58 9.19 2.71
CA VAL A 101 -17.43 8.41 3.19
C VAL A 101 -16.18 8.91 2.47
N PRO A 102 -15.21 9.52 3.16
CA PRO A 102 -13.95 9.88 2.53
C PRO A 102 -13.23 8.63 2.07
N GLN A 103 -12.71 8.68 0.86
CA GLN A 103 -12.06 7.54 0.25
C GLN A 103 -10.97 7.98 -0.71
N ILE A 104 -10.04 7.06 -0.97
CA ILE A 104 -9.03 7.19 -2.01
C ILE A 104 -8.93 5.87 -2.78
N ASP A 105 -8.81 5.97 -4.10
CA ASP A 105 -8.67 4.82 -4.98
C ASP A 105 -7.20 4.49 -5.20
N VAL A 106 -6.89 3.20 -5.14
CA VAL A 106 -5.58 2.64 -5.44
C VAL A 106 -5.72 1.79 -6.69
N GLN A 107 -5.10 2.22 -7.77
CA GLN A 107 -5.17 1.54 -9.06
C GLN A 107 -4.05 0.51 -9.19
N GLY A 108 -4.37 -0.64 -9.75
CA GLY A 108 -3.45 -1.70 -10.14
C GLY A 108 -2.36 -1.20 -11.09
N GLU A 109 -2.69 -0.25 -11.96
CA GLU A 109 -1.72 0.39 -12.85
C GLU A 109 -0.64 1.16 -12.08
N ASP A 110 -1.01 1.84 -10.99
CA ASP A 110 -0.05 2.53 -10.14
C ASP A 110 0.87 1.55 -9.43
N ILE A 111 0.30 0.44 -8.95
CA ILE A 111 1.06 -0.65 -8.32
C ILE A 111 2.04 -1.28 -9.32
N ARG A 112 1.58 -1.57 -10.55
CA ARG A 112 2.39 -2.14 -11.63
C ARG A 112 3.56 -1.22 -12.01
N SER A 113 3.26 0.06 -12.17
CA SER A 113 4.24 1.07 -12.53
C SER A 113 5.29 1.23 -11.42
N LEU A 114 4.87 1.25 -10.16
CA LEU A 114 5.76 1.32 -9.00
C LEU A 114 6.63 0.06 -8.86
N ALA A 115 6.06 -1.13 -9.08
CA ALA A 115 6.82 -2.39 -9.09
C ALA A 115 7.88 -2.40 -10.19
N SER A 116 7.51 -1.99 -11.40
CA SER A 116 8.42 -1.89 -12.55
C SER A 116 9.56 -0.90 -12.29
N GLU A 117 9.25 0.23 -11.65
CA GLU A 117 10.25 1.22 -11.25
C GLU A 117 11.24 0.65 -10.24
N ALA A 118 10.77 -0.10 -9.23
CA ALA A 118 11.64 -0.76 -8.27
C ALA A 118 12.51 -1.85 -8.91
N MET A 119 11.95 -2.67 -9.82
CA MET A 119 12.73 -3.67 -10.58
C MET A 119 13.88 -3.02 -11.33
N ARG A 120 13.62 -1.92 -12.03
CA ARG A 120 14.64 -1.16 -12.76
C ARG A 120 15.67 -0.51 -11.84
N THR A 121 15.21 0.08 -10.73
CA THR A 121 16.08 0.86 -9.82
C THR A 121 16.99 -0.03 -8.99
N PHE A 122 16.53 -1.22 -8.62
CA PHE A 122 17.27 -2.14 -7.75
C PHE A 122 17.82 -3.37 -8.48
N GLU A 123 17.59 -3.49 -9.78
CA GLU A 123 18.02 -4.62 -10.64
C GLU A 123 17.53 -5.98 -10.11
N ILE A 124 16.24 -6.05 -9.77
CA ILE A 124 15.59 -7.25 -9.19
C ILE A 124 14.41 -7.73 -10.04
N SER A 125 14.01 -8.99 -9.86
CA SER A 125 12.82 -9.55 -10.51
C SER A 125 11.52 -9.16 -9.80
N GLU A 126 10.38 -9.30 -10.48
CA GLU A 126 9.04 -9.05 -9.91
C GLU A 126 8.81 -9.84 -8.61
N SER A 127 9.26 -11.09 -8.59
CA SER A 127 9.23 -11.98 -7.41
C SER A 127 10.10 -11.53 -6.24
N GLN A 128 10.79 -10.40 -6.33
CA GLN A 128 11.59 -9.80 -5.27
C GLN A 128 11.12 -8.39 -4.92
N VAL A 129 9.94 -7.98 -5.41
CA VAL A 129 9.31 -6.70 -5.08
C VAL A 129 8.18 -6.95 -4.10
N ALA A 130 8.16 -6.20 -3.00
CA ALA A 130 7.00 -6.11 -2.12
C ALA A 130 6.37 -4.73 -2.26
N ILE A 131 5.04 -4.67 -2.19
CA ILE A 131 4.27 -3.43 -2.27
C ILE A 131 3.53 -3.24 -0.95
N LEU A 132 3.82 -2.12 -0.30
CA LEU A 132 3.23 -1.70 0.96
C LEU A 132 2.49 -0.37 0.77
N ALA A 133 1.25 -0.30 1.23
CA ALA A 133 0.53 0.94 1.37
C ALA A 133 0.72 1.48 2.79
N ARG A 134 0.95 2.79 2.90
CA ARG A 134 1.02 3.51 4.17
C ARG A 134 -0.01 4.62 4.16
N ILE A 135 -0.71 4.74 5.28
CA ILE A 135 -1.70 5.78 5.49
C ILE A 135 -1.34 6.50 6.77
N GLN A 136 -1.18 7.81 6.68
CA GLN A 136 -0.85 8.68 7.79
C GLN A 136 -2.04 9.59 8.09
N LEU A 137 -2.39 9.72 9.37
CA LEU A 137 -3.35 10.68 9.87
C LEU A 137 -2.59 11.91 10.37
N ASN A 138 -2.95 13.07 9.86
CA ASN A 138 -2.41 14.35 10.25
C ASN A 138 -3.50 15.23 10.86
N GLU A 139 -3.15 16.02 11.86
CA GLU A 139 -3.97 17.11 12.40
C GLU A 139 -3.46 18.44 11.83
N ARG A 140 -4.35 19.20 11.18
CA ARG A 140 -4.01 20.49 10.57
C ARG A 140 -3.68 21.52 11.65
N ASN A 141 -2.62 22.27 11.43
CA ASN A 141 -2.24 23.36 12.31
C ASN A 141 -3.18 24.56 12.13
N LYS A 142 -3.78 25.02 13.22
CA LYS A 142 -4.75 26.15 13.21
C LYS A 142 -4.12 27.52 13.48
N ARG A 143 -2.80 27.59 13.68
CA ARG A 143 -2.09 28.86 13.93
C ARG A 143 -1.91 29.62 12.61
N PHE A 144 -2.95 30.35 12.21
CA PHE A 144 -2.83 31.35 11.13
C PHE A 144 -1.71 32.35 11.50
N PHE A 145 -0.75 32.54 10.59
CA PHE A 145 0.41 33.47 10.63
C PHE A 145 1.76 32.98 11.16
N ILE A 146 1.91 31.76 11.65
CA ILE A 146 3.23 31.20 12.00
C ILE A 146 3.40 29.90 11.23
N LEU A 147 4.61 29.60 10.75
CA LEU A 147 5.08 28.38 10.08
C LEU A 147 4.82 27.09 10.89
N GLY A 148 3.58 26.86 11.31
CA GLY A 148 3.17 25.71 12.08
C GLY A 148 3.07 24.52 11.15
N GLU A 149 3.89 23.51 11.39
CA GLU A 149 3.77 22.24 10.70
C GLU A 149 2.53 21.49 11.21
N ASP A 150 1.89 20.75 10.31
CA ASP A 150 0.82 19.82 10.65
C ASP A 150 1.38 18.70 11.53
N THR A 151 0.55 18.21 12.46
CA THR A 151 1.00 17.23 13.45
C THR A 151 0.65 15.82 12.99
N VAL A 152 1.63 14.94 12.89
CA VAL A 152 1.39 13.52 12.63
C VAL A 152 0.80 12.86 13.87
N ILE A 153 -0.43 12.39 13.76
CA ILE A 153 -1.14 11.71 14.86
C ILE A 153 -0.77 10.23 14.91
N GLY A 154 -0.68 9.61 13.74
CA GLY A 154 -0.31 8.20 13.63
C GLY A 154 -0.27 7.73 12.19
N ALA A 155 0.26 6.53 11.99
CA ALA A 155 0.28 5.89 10.68
C ALA A 155 -0.02 4.40 10.82
N THR A 156 -0.60 3.84 9.77
CA THR A 156 -0.81 2.40 9.62
C THR A 156 -0.34 1.95 8.25
N THR A 157 -0.09 0.66 8.11
CA THR A 157 0.42 0.06 6.86
C THR A 157 -0.24 -1.28 6.61
N TYR A 158 -0.39 -1.63 5.34
CA TYR A 158 -0.75 -2.98 4.93
C TYR A 158 0.01 -3.37 3.66
N TYR A 159 0.26 -4.67 3.48
CA TYR A 159 0.89 -5.19 2.28
C TYR A 159 -0.17 -5.48 1.21
N ILE A 160 0.09 -5.02 0.00
CA ILE A 160 -0.63 -5.42 -1.20
C ILE A 160 0.07 -6.63 -1.83
N ILE A 161 1.40 -6.57 -1.92
CA ILE A 161 2.26 -7.69 -2.29
C ILE A 161 3.25 -7.91 -1.14
N PRO A 162 3.18 -9.05 -0.42
CA PRO A 162 3.95 -9.29 0.78
C PRO A 162 5.40 -9.71 0.47
N GLU A 163 6.24 -9.63 1.48
CA GLU A 163 7.65 -10.08 1.41
C GLU A 163 7.83 -11.59 1.60
N SER A 164 6.80 -12.28 2.10
CA SER A 164 6.83 -13.72 2.36
C SER A 164 6.61 -14.51 1.07
N LEU A 165 7.27 -15.67 0.94
CA LEU A 165 6.99 -16.61 -0.14
C LEU A 165 5.72 -17.44 0.20
N PRO A 166 4.85 -17.73 -0.78
CA PRO A 166 4.91 -17.26 -2.17
C PRO A 166 4.56 -15.76 -2.28
N HIS A 167 5.26 -15.00 -3.15
CA HIS A 167 5.02 -13.56 -3.35
C HIS A 167 3.76 -13.33 -4.18
N LYS A 168 2.61 -13.69 -3.61
CA LYS A 168 1.30 -13.51 -4.20
C LYS A 168 0.60 -12.31 -3.57
N PRO A 169 -0.13 -11.50 -4.36
CA PRO A 169 -0.90 -10.40 -3.82
C PRO A 169 -1.91 -10.85 -2.76
N ILE A 170 -2.13 -10.00 -1.77
CA ILE A 170 -3.15 -10.19 -0.73
C ILE A 170 -4.41 -9.44 -1.19
N ILE A 171 -5.40 -10.18 -1.69
CA ILE A 171 -6.68 -9.64 -2.15
C ILE A 171 -7.74 -9.98 -1.11
N GLU A 172 -7.79 -9.20 -0.04
CA GLU A 172 -8.76 -9.37 1.04
C GLU A 172 -9.21 -8.01 1.59
N ASN A 173 -10.49 -7.90 1.92
CA ASN A 173 -11.01 -6.68 2.56
C ASN A 173 -10.61 -6.69 4.03
N ASN A 174 -9.89 -5.67 4.47
CA ASN A 174 -9.39 -5.57 5.82
C ASN A 174 -9.81 -4.25 6.46
N THR A 175 -9.91 -4.27 7.79
CA THR A 175 -10.03 -3.03 8.57
C THR A 175 -8.70 -2.77 9.26
N ILE A 176 -8.15 -1.60 9.02
CA ILE A 176 -6.92 -1.09 9.65
C ILE A 176 -7.28 0.07 10.56
N GLU A 177 -6.58 0.15 11.69
CA GLU A 177 -6.86 1.14 12.71
C GLU A 177 -5.65 2.04 12.97
N ILE A 178 -5.94 3.31 13.27
CA ILE A 178 -4.96 4.26 13.81
C ILE A 178 -5.48 4.70 15.17
N VAL A 179 -4.67 4.51 16.21
CA VAL A 179 -5.00 4.87 17.59
C VAL A 179 -3.84 5.70 18.16
N ASP A 180 -4.14 6.85 18.74
CA ASP A 180 -3.15 7.65 19.46
C ASP A 180 -3.32 7.53 20.99
N LYS A 181 -2.38 8.10 21.74
CA LYS A 181 -2.41 8.11 23.21
C LYS A 181 -3.44 9.09 23.79
N LEU A 182 -3.94 10.02 22.99
CA LEU A 182 -4.90 11.05 23.39
C LEU A 182 -6.35 10.57 23.21
N GLY A 183 -6.56 9.40 22.60
CA GLY A 183 -7.88 8.79 22.39
C GLY A 183 -8.45 8.96 20.98
N THR A 184 -7.66 9.48 20.04
CA THR A 184 -8.03 9.54 18.62
C THR A 184 -8.04 8.12 18.10
N HIS A 185 -9.15 7.74 17.47
CA HIS A 185 -9.34 6.39 16.95
C HIS A 185 -10.02 6.46 15.59
N VAL A 186 -9.35 5.88 14.60
CA VAL A 186 -9.80 5.82 13.22
C VAL A 186 -9.84 4.37 12.77
N LYS A 187 -10.88 4.02 12.00
CA LYS A 187 -10.97 2.74 11.27
C LYS A 187 -11.09 3.00 9.78
N LEU A 188 -10.11 2.54 9.03
CA LEU A 188 -10.11 2.54 7.58
C LEU A 188 -10.40 1.12 7.09
N MET A 189 -11.17 0.99 6.02
CA MET A 189 -11.47 -0.30 5.39
C MET A 189 -10.89 -0.31 3.98
N THR A 190 -10.10 -1.34 3.67
CA THR A 190 -9.68 -1.63 2.30
C THR A 190 -10.75 -2.48 1.63
N LYS A 191 -11.15 -2.10 0.40
CA LYS A 191 -12.13 -2.82 -0.40
C LYS A 191 -11.58 -3.10 -1.79
N PHE A 192 -11.32 -4.36 -2.08
CA PHE A 192 -10.90 -4.79 -3.41
C PHE A 192 -12.07 -4.89 -4.38
N ASP A 193 -11.92 -4.30 -5.55
CA ASP A 193 -12.95 -4.26 -6.60
C ASP A 193 -13.31 -5.65 -7.10
N LEU A 194 -12.31 -6.54 -7.19
CA LEU A 194 -12.52 -7.94 -7.57
C LEU A 194 -13.42 -8.69 -6.58
N LEU A 195 -13.53 -8.21 -5.35
CA LEU A 195 -14.39 -8.80 -4.32
C LEU A 195 -15.78 -8.14 -4.27
N ASP A 196 -16.01 -7.04 -5.01
CA ASP A 196 -17.31 -6.38 -5.06
C ASP A 196 -18.28 -7.11 -6.02
N PRO A 197 -19.36 -7.74 -5.50
CA PRO A 197 -20.35 -8.41 -6.34
C PRO A 197 -21.08 -7.48 -7.31
N LYS A 198 -21.11 -6.16 -7.07
CA LYS A 198 -21.76 -5.18 -7.95
C LYS A 198 -20.90 -4.80 -9.15
N LYS A 199 -19.57 -4.76 -9.01
CA LYS A 199 -18.62 -4.48 -10.11
C LYS A 199 -18.46 -5.66 -11.07
N LYS A 200 -18.67 -6.90 -10.63
CA LYS A 200 -18.64 -8.10 -11.50
C LYS A 200 -19.73 -8.17 -12.58
N ARG A 201 -20.78 -7.35 -12.50
CA ARG A 201 -21.96 -7.42 -13.41
C ARG A 201 -21.88 -6.54 -14.65
N LYS A 202 -20.76 -5.85 -14.88
CA LYS A 202 -20.52 -5.09 -16.12
C LYS A 202 -19.47 -5.81 -16.96
N LYS A 203 -19.88 -6.90 -17.62
CA LYS A 203 -19.20 -7.47 -18.78
C LYS A 203 -20.23 -7.65 -19.89
#